data_AF-A0A2X2XRS1-F1
#
_entry.id   AF-A0A2X2XRS1-F1
#
_cell.length_a   1.000
_cell.length_b   1.000
_cell.length_c   1.000
_cell.angle_alpha   90.00
_cell.angle_beta   90.00
_cell.angle_gamma   90.00
#
_symmetry.space_group_name_H-M   'P 1'
#
loop_
_entity.id
_entity.type
_entity.pdbx_description
1 polymer ?
#
loop_
_entity_poly.entity_id
_entity_poly.type
_entity_poly.pdbx_seq_one_letter_code
_entity_poly.pdbx_strand_id
1 'polypeptide(L)' 'MISGILASPGIAFGKALLLKEDEIVIDRKKISADKVDQEVERFLSGRAKGICATGSDQNESW' A
#
# COMPACT_ATOMS: atom_id res chain seq x y z
N MET A 1 -10.46 17.69 24.12
CA MET A 1 -9.84 18.74 23.27
C MET A 1 -8.76 18.06 22.46
N ILE A 2 -8.88 18.00 21.13
CA ILE A 2 -7.79 17.51 20.28
C ILE A 2 -6.91 18.72 20.01
N SER A 3 -5.66 18.68 20.45
CA SER A 3 -4.67 19.75 20.28
C SER A 3 -3.47 19.20 19.53
N GLY A 4 -2.99 19.92 18.53
CA GLY A 4 -1.90 19.51 17.66
C GLY A 4 -1.10 20.70 17.13
N ILE A 5 -0.20 20.45 16.20
CA ILE A 5 0.63 21.49 15.55
C ILE A 5 -0.11 21.99 14.31
N LEU A 6 -0.29 23.31 14.19
CA LEU A 6 -0.94 23.92 13.03
C LEU A 6 0.01 23.87 11.82
N ALA A 7 -0.28 23.02 10.84
CA ALA A 7 0.49 22.93 9.60
C ALA A 7 0.16 24.08 8.63
N SER A 8 -1.09 24.56 8.60
CA SER A 8 -1.53 25.69 7.80
C SER A 8 -2.73 26.41 8.43
N PRO A 9 -2.86 27.74 8.27
CA PRO A 9 -4.01 28.50 8.74
C PRO A 9 -5.22 28.29 7.81
N GLY A 10 -6.41 28.07 8.37
CA GLY A 10 -7.65 27.97 7.58
C GLY A 10 -8.75 27.18 8.29
N ILE A 11 -9.96 27.24 7.73
CA ILE A 11 -11.12 26.44 8.16
C ILE A 11 -11.61 25.66 6.95
N ALA A 12 -11.77 24.34 7.09
CA ALA A 12 -12.29 23.46 6.04
C ALA A 12 -13.49 22.66 6.56
N PHE A 13 -14.50 22.50 5.72
CA PHE A 13 -15.68 21.65 5.98
C PHE A 13 -15.72 20.51 4.96
N GLY A 14 -15.84 19.27 5.45
CA GLY A 14 -15.85 18.10 4.58
C GLY A 14 -15.97 16.80 5.36
N LYS A 15 -16.07 15.68 4.63
CA LYS A 15 -16.01 14.34 5.22
C LYS A 15 -14.56 13.97 5.50
N ALA A 16 -14.29 13.38 6.65
CA ALA A 16 -12.98 12.83 6.96
C ALA A 16 -12.82 11.45 6.31
N LEU A 17 -11.75 11.26 5.54
CA LEU A 17 -11.32 9.94 5.10
C LEU A 17 -10.30 9.42 6.13
N LEU A 18 -10.69 8.37 6.86
CA LEU A 18 -9.79 7.73 7.81
C LEU A 18 -8.98 6.66 7.09
N LEU A 19 -7.71 6.95 6.83
CA LEU A 19 -6.77 5.97 6.31
C LEU A 19 -6.39 5.02 7.47
N LYS A 20 -6.73 3.74 7.30
CA LYS A 20 -6.23 2.66 8.15
C LYS A 20 -5.42 1.76 7.25
N GLU A 21 -4.15 1.63 7.57
CA GLU A 21 -3.29 0.66 6.90
C GLU A 21 -3.52 -0.70 7.54
N ASP A 22 -3.57 -1.74 6.70
CA ASP A 22 -3.59 -3.12 7.18
C ASP A 22 -2.19 -3.54 7.62
N GLU A 23 -2.11 -4.37 8.65
CA GLU A 23 -0.84 -4.88 9.14
C GLU A 23 -0.17 -5.81 8.11
N ILE A 24 1.10 -5.54 7.79
CA ILE A 24 1.88 -6.38 6.89
C ILE A 24 2.44 -7.57 7.66
N VAL A 25 1.78 -8.74 7.52
CA VAL A 25 2.24 -9.99 8.11
C VAL A 25 3.03 -10.81 7.09
N ILE A 26 4.30 -11.13 7.41
CA ILE A 26 5.17 -11.94 6.55
C ILE A 26 5.21 -13.38 7.07
N ASP A 27 4.68 -14.31 6.28
CA ASP A 27 4.74 -15.75 6.57
C ASP A 27 6.19 -16.27 6.42
N ARG A 28 6.78 -16.76 7.52
CA ARG A 28 8.15 -17.33 7.55
C ARG A 28 8.19 -18.86 7.44
N LYS A 29 7.05 -19.50 7.17
CA LYS A 29 6.95 -20.96 7.08
C LYS A 29 7.63 -21.43 5.79
N LYS A 30 8.43 -22.50 5.88
CA LYS A 30 9.02 -23.13 4.69
C LYS A 30 7.91 -23.75 3.84
N ILE A 31 7.97 -23.51 2.54
CA ILE A 31 7.05 -24.10 1.54
C ILE A 31 7.52 -25.50 1.14
N SER A 32 6.58 -26.36 0.73
CA SER A 32 6.89 -27.66 0.13
C SER A 32 7.30 -27.50 -1.33
N ALA A 33 8.00 -28.50 -1.88
CA ALA A 33 8.48 -28.47 -3.28
C ALA A 33 7.33 -28.26 -4.29
N ASP A 34 6.16 -28.85 -4.02
CA ASP A 34 4.98 -28.75 -4.88
C ASP A 34 4.35 -27.33 -4.92
N LYS A 35 4.75 -26.44 -4.00
CA LYS A 35 4.22 -25.08 -3.89
C LYS A 35 5.18 -24.01 -4.41
N VAL A 36 6.36 -24.40 -4.87
CA VAL A 36 7.39 -23.47 -5.36
C VAL A 36 6.89 -22.72 -6.59
N ASP A 37 6.36 -23.44 -7.58
CA ASP A 37 5.88 -22.83 -8.83
C ASP A 37 4.71 -21.86 -8.59
N GLN A 38 3.82 -22.20 -7.66
CA GLN A 38 2.70 -21.34 -7.25
C GLN A 38 3.18 -20.03 -6.61
N GLU A 39 4.21 -20.08 -5.76
CA GLU A 39 4.74 -18.88 -5.12
C GLU A 39 5.51 -17.99 -6.12
N VAL A 40 6.16 -18.59 -7.11
CA VAL A 40 6.79 -17.86 -8.23
C VAL A 40 5.75 -17.12 -9.07
N GLU A 41 4.64 -17.76 -9.42
CA GLU A 41 3.55 -17.12 -10.15
C GLU A 41 2.91 -15.99 -9.34
N ARG A 42 2.71 -16.21 -8.04
CA ARG A 42 2.19 -15.19 -7.11
C ARG A 42 3.13 -13.98 -7.02
N PHE A 43 4.44 -14.20 -7.01
CA PHE A 43 5.42 -13.12 -7.01
C PHE A 43 5.40 -12.33 -8.33
N LEU A 44 5.36 -13.01 -9.48
CA LEU A 44 5.33 -12.36 -10.79
C LEU A 44 4.06 -11.52 -10.98
N SER A 45 2.90 -12.07 -10.60
CA SER A 45 1.62 -11.35 -10.64
C SER A 45 1.59 -10.18 -9.66
N GLY A 46 2.17 -10.34 -8.45
CA GLY A 46 2.34 -9.27 -7.49
C GLY A 46 3.23 -8.14 -8.02
N ARG A 47 4.37 -8.48 -8.62
CA ARG A 47 5.29 -7.52 -9.24
C ARG A 47 4.61 -6.72 -10.36
N ALA A 48 3.84 -7.38 -11.23
CA ALA A 48 3.13 -6.71 -12.32
C ALA A 48 2.14 -5.66 -11.78
N LYS A 49 1.40 -5.99 -10.71
CA LYS A 49 0.49 -5.03 -10.04
C LYS A 49 1.24 -3.88 -9.39
N GLY A 50 2.38 -4.15 -8.76
CA GLY A 50 3.22 -3.12 -8.15
C GLY A 50 3.76 -2.11 -9.18
N ILE A 51 4.23 -2.61 -10.33
CA ILE A 51 4.70 -1.75 -11.42
C ILE A 51 3.55 -0.89 -11.97
N CYS A 52 2.34 -1.45 -12.11
CA CYS A 52 1.17 -0.69 -12.54
C CYS A 52 0.84 0.44 -11.55
N ALA A 53 0.86 0.16 -10.24
CA ALA A 53 0.60 1.16 -9.20
C ALA A 53 1.66 2.28 -9.19
N THR A 54 2.94 1.94 -9.29
CA THR A 54 4.01 2.96 -9.38
C THR A 54 3.94 3.74 -10.70
N GLY A 55 3.51 3.11 -11.79
CA GLY A 55 3.34 3.76 -13.09
C GLY A 55 2.20 4.79 -13.12
N SER A 56 1.11 4.56 -12.40
CA SER A 56 0.05 5.57 -12.22
C SER A 56 0.50 6.77 -11.38
N ASP A 57 1.39 6.58 -10.41
CA ASP A 57 1.92 7.67 -9.57
C ASP A 57 2.90 8.58 -10.36
N GLN A 58 3.65 8.04 -11.33
CA GLN A 58 4.59 8.83 -12.13
C GLN A 58 3.92 9.71 -13.18
N ASN A 59 2.64 9.51 -13.50
CA ASN A 59 1.91 10.33 -14.47
C ASN A 59 1.31 11.61 -13.87
N GLU A 60 1.46 11.84 -12.56
CA GLU A 60 1.05 13.07 -11.86
C GLU A 60 2.24 13.89 -11.34
N SER A 61 3.46 13.55 -11.77
CA SER A 61 4.69 14.30 -11.48
C SER A 61 4.98 15.26 -12.64
N TRP A 62 4.89 16.56 -12.37
CA TRP A 62 5.07 17.69 -13.31
C TRP A 62 6.31 17.59 -14.21
#